data_AF-A0A2N1WBK5-F1
#
_entry.id   AF-A0A2N1WBK5-F1
#
_cell.length_a   1.000
_cell.length_b   1.000
_cell.length_c   1.000
_cell.angle_alpha   90.00
_cell.angle_beta   90.00
_cell.angle_gamma   90.00
#
_symmetry.space_group_name_H-M   'P 1'
#
loop_
_entity.id
_entity.type
_entity.pdbx_description
1 polymer ?
#
loop_
_entity_poly.entity_id
_entity_poly.type
_entity_poly.pdbx_seq_one_letter_code
_entity_poly.pdbx_strand_id
1 'polypeptide(L)'
;MLQLGLPHTTRPFRLADRVLFRTLSRDDDPLLYGEFFDSTEDDPDAAEWYRNLIREGVCAAFAEAGLAEDPRLRGMAHKIISSVSAFLRSDLAADPIIKRGGSAWQLHPEAAPPTWWSVAMLAAMPSLQRERAGFVERLGAYLAQPAPTKSFMVTVGKTTIRPQHLLLGDPLELDAKGAPKDIPLALHFVELLAGLGQLHASPSAVAFLQLLLEDLDAEGVWHPKNLRSQPKAVSPVTHHYWPLSPDDGGLSARQADITFRLALIAKRLGWHLEYS
;
A
#
# COMPACT_ATOMS: atom_id res chain seq x y z
N MET A 1 1.39 -3.36 15.62
CA MET A 1 0.87 -3.18 17.01
C MET A 1 -0.64 -3.35 17.10
N LEU A 2 -1.46 -2.63 16.31
CA LEU A 2 -2.92 -2.84 16.30
C LEU A 2 -3.29 -4.23 15.78
N GLN A 3 -2.64 -4.68 14.70
CA GLN A 3 -2.75 -6.06 14.19
C GLN A 3 -2.28 -7.14 15.20
N LEU A 4 -1.57 -6.73 16.26
CA LEU A 4 -1.13 -7.60 17.37
C LEU A 4 -2.05 -7.47 18.60
N GLY A 5 -3.22 -6.81 18.47
CA GLY A 5 -4.23 -6.70 19.53
C GLY A 5 -3.99 -5.59 20.56
N LEU A 6 -3.01 -4.71 20.37
CA LEU A 6 -2.77 -3.60 21.30
C LEU A 6 -3.96 -2.60 21.26
N PRO A 7 -4.57 -2.23 22.40
CA PRO A 7 -5.69 -1.30 22.40
C PRO A 7 -5.30 0.09 21.87
N HIS A 8 -6.18 0.67 21.05
CA HIS A 8 -6.03 2.03 20.49
C HIS A 8 -6.03 3.13 21.57
N THR A 9 -6.48 2.83 22.79
CA THR A 9 -6.52 3.78 23.91
C THR A 9 -5.16 3.98 24.59
N THR A 10 -4.17 3.17 24.24
CA THR A 10 -2.82 3.30 24.81
C THR A 10 -2.16 4.63 24.42
N ARG A 11 -1.25 5.11 25.28
CA ARG A 11 -0.61 6.43 25.12
C ARG A 11 0.05 6.64 23.75
N PRO A 12 0.77 5.67 23.16
CA PRO A 12 1.40 5.86 21.85
C PRO A 12 0.38 6.23 20.76
N PHE A 13 -0.76 5.54 20.70
CA PHE A 13 -1.82 5.85 19.73
C PHE A 13 -2.46 7.19 20.00
N ARG A 14 -2.78 7.54 21.25
CA ARG A 14 -3.34 8.86 21.56
C ARG A 14 -2.43 10.04 21.16
N LEU A 15 -1.12 9.86 21.27
CA LEU A 15 -0.15 10.87 20.82
C LEU A 15 -0.11 10.96 19.29
N ALA A 16 -0.12 9.82 18.60
CA ALA A 16 -0.18 9.76 17.14
C ALA A 16 -1.50 10.37 16.60
N ASP A 17 -2.65 9.98 17.15
CA ASP A 17 -3.98 10.45 16.79
C ASP A 17 -4.05 11.97 16.76
N ARG A 18 -3.49 12.64 17.77
CA ARG A 18 -3.50 14.10 17.84
C ARG A 18 -2.84 14.72 16.63
N VAL A 19 -1.68 14.21 16.21
CA VAL A 19 -0.96 14.73 15.04
C VAL A 19 -1.70 14.37 13.77
N LEU A 20 -2.10 13.10 13.63
CA LEU A 20 -2.78 12.58 12.45
C LEU A 20 -4.13 13.26 12.18
N PHE A 21 -4.94 13.50 13.21
CA PHE A 21 -6.21 14.23 13.08
C PHE A 21 -6.02 15.70 12.72
N ARG A 22 -4.93 16.34 13.19
CA ARG A 22 -4.58 17.69 12.74
C ARG A 22 -4.25 17.70 11.25
N THR A 23 -3.49 16.71 10.77
CA THR A 23 -3.16 16.56 9.34
C THR A 23 -4.40 16.42 8.45
N LEU A 24 -5.42 15.67 8.87
CA LEU A 24 -6.69 15.57 8.13
C LEU A 24 -7.56 16.83 8.22
N SER A 25 -7.30 17.69 9.20
CA SER A 25 -7.99 18.96 9.36
C SER A 25 -7.38 20.03 8.43
N ARG A 26 -8.02 21.19 8.33
CA ARG A 26 -7.46 22.37 7.62
C ARG A 26 -6.44 23.11 8.49
N ASP A 27 -5.54 22.36 9.12
CA ASP A 27 -4.44 22.90 9.93
C ASP A 27 -3.24 23.17 9.03
N ASP A 28 -2.84 24.44 8.95
CA ASP A 28 -1.75 24.89 8.08
C ASP A 28 -0.39 24.96 8.78
N ASP A 29 -0.28 24.42 9.99
CA ASP A 29 0.99 24.29 10.72
C ASP A 29 2.07 23.58 9.86
N PRO A 30 3.17 24.28 9.51
CA PRO A 30 4.21 23.71 8.66
C PRO A 30 4.93 22.51 9.28
N LEU A 31 4.88 22.33 10.60
CA LEU A 31 5.46 21.14 11.24
C LEU A 31 4.75 19.84 10.83
N LEU A 32 3.53 19.92 10.30
CA LEU A 32 2.79 18.77 9.78
C LEU A 32 3.39 18.21 8.48
N TYR A 33 4.33 18.92 7.84
CA TYR A 33 5.08 18.42 6.68
C TYR A 33 6.21 17.45 7.05
N GLY A 34 6.61 17.40 8.33
CA GLY A 34 7.68 16.51 8.79
C GLY A 34 8.98 16.70 8.01
N GLU A 35 9.50 15.62 7.45
CA GLU A 35 10.74 15.61 6.66
C GLU A 35 10.67 16.41 5.35
N PHE A 36 9.47 16.80 4.89
CA PHE A 36 9.30 17.55 3.65
C PHE A 36 9.27 19.06 3.85
N PHE A 37 9.37 19.56 5.08
CA PHE A 37 9.27 21.00 5.39
C PHE A 37 10.20 21.87 4.52
N ASP A 38 11.48 21.51 4.40
CA ASP A 38 12.44 22.25 3.59
C ASP A 38 12.07 22.30 2.09
N SER A 39 11.35 21.28 1.61
CA SER A 39 10.89 21.19 0.21
C SER A 39 9.61 21.99 -0.04
N THR A 40 8.95 22.51 1.00
CA THR A 40 7.67 23.23 0.89
C THR A 40 7.77 24.72 1.18
N GLU A 41 8.84 25.19 1.83
CA GLU A 41 8.98 26.56 2.32
C GLU A 41 8.77 27.63 1.22
N ASP A 42 9.33 27.40 0.02
CA ASP A 42 9.27 28.33 -1.12
C ASP A 42 8.59 27.73 -2.37
N ASP A 43 7.78 26.69 -2.18
CA ASP A 43 7.15 25.96 -3.28
C ASP A 43 5.71 25.55 -2.92
N PRO A 44 4.72 26.42 -3.24
CA PRO A 44 3.31 26.16 -2.92
C PRO A 44 2.76 24.89 -3.57
N ASP A 45 3.22 24.55 -4.78
CA ASP A 45 2.78 23.35 -5.49
C ASP A 45 3.32 22.09 -4.77
N ALA A 46 4.57 22.13 -4.30
CA ALA A 46 5.11 21.08 -3.44
C ALA A 46 4.41 21.01 -2.09
N ALA A 47 4.11 22.15 -1.48
CA ALA A 47 3.36 22.21 -0.23
C ALA A 47 1.97 21.58 -0.33
N GLU A 48 1.26 21.79 -1.43
CA GLU A 48 -0.03 21.14 -1.67
C GLU A 48 0.13 19.63 -1.93
N TRP A 49 1.09 19.26 -2.78
CA TRP A 49 1.31 17.86 -3.15
C TRP A 49 1.71 17.00 -1.96
N TYR A 50 2.73 17.43 -1.18
CA TYR A 50 3.14 16.71 0.03
C TYR A 50 2.03 16.67 1.07
N ARG A 51 1.23 17.74 1.21
CA ARG A 51 0.08 17.73 2.13
C ARG A 51 -0.94 16.67 1.74
N ASN A 52 -1.28 16.56 0.45
CA ASN A 52 -2.20 15.54 -0.03
C ASN A 52 -1.62 14.13 0.16
N LEU A 53 -0.32 13.95 -0.10
CA LEU A 53 0.40 12.70 0.11
C LEU A 53 0.35 12.23 1.58
N ILE A 54 0.69 13.12 2.51
CA ILE A 54 0.69 12.81 3.95
C ILE A 54 -0.73 12.50 4.40
N ARG A 55 -1.73 13.28 3.96
CA ARG A 55 -3.15 13.03 4.27
C ARG A 55 -3.62 11.65 3.81
N GLU A 56 -3.20 11.22 2.63
CA GLU A 56 -3.50 9.90 2.12
C GLU A 56 -2.89 8.79 2.99
N GLY A 57 -1.62 8.95 3.41
CA GLY A 57 -0.99 8.06 4.38
C GLY A 57 -1.71 8.02 5.73
N VAL A 58 -2.16 9.19 6.23
CA VAL A 58 -2.97 9.26 7.45
C VAL A 58 -4.31 8.54 7.29
N CYS A 59 -4.99 8.72 6.15
CA CYS A 59 -6.22 8.01 5.85
C CYS A 59 -6.02 6.49 5.86
N ALA A 60 -4.93 5.99 5.28
CA ALA A 60 -4.58 4.58 5.33
C ALA A 60 -4.40 4.09 6.78
N ALA A 61 -3.58 4.80 7.57
CA ALA A 61 -3.31 4.43 8.96
C ALA A 61 -4.58 4.41 9.83
N PHE A 62 -5.44 5.41 9.70
CA PHE A 62 -6.70 5.47 10.44
C PHE A 62 -7.74 4.46 9.95
N ALA A 63 -7.80 4.18 8.65
CA ALA A 63 -8.66 3.12 8.12
C ALA A 63 -8.25 1.76 8.71
N GLU A 64 -6.96 1.44 8.70
CA GLU A 64 -6.42 0.22 9.32
C GLU A 64 -6.63 0.17 10.83
N ALA A 65 -6.68 1.33 11.49
CA ALA A 65 -7.00 1.44 12.91
C ALA A 65 -8.50 1.29 13.24
N GLY A 66 -9.36 1.09 12.24
CA GLY A 66 -10.80 0.92 12.44
C GLY A 66 -11.57 2.23 12.61
N LEU A 67 -10.98 3.38 12.23
CA LEU A 67 -11.59 4.71 12.33
C LEU A 67 -12.30 5.13 11.02
N ALA A 68 -12.73 4.16 10.22
CA ALA A 68 -13.35 4.37 8.90
C ALA A 68 -14.63 5.24 8.94
N GLU A 69 -15.30 5.30 10.09
CA GLU A 69 -16.54 6.08 10.27
C GLU A 69 -16.27 7.54 10.71
N ASP A 70 -15.02 7.95 10.97
CA ASP A 70 -14.71 9.35 11.29
C ASP A 70 -15.01 10.26 10.07
N PRO A 71 -15.79 11.33 10.23
CA PRO A 71 -16.18 12.19 9.10
C PRO A 71 -15.02 12.82 8.34
N ARG A 72 -13.90 13.12 9.00
CA ARG A 72 -12.72 13.74 8.38
C ARG A 72 -12.03 12.74 7.45
N LEU A 73 -11.84 11.52 7.94
CA LEU A 73 -11.31 10.42 7.14
C LEU A 73 -12.26 10.12 5.99
N ARG A 74 -13.57 9.99 6.23
CA ARG A 74 -14.55 9.63 5.21
C ARG A 74 -14.61 10.67 4.09
N GLY A 75 -14.61 11.96 4.44
CA GLY A 75 -14.57 13.06 3.48
C GLY A 75 -13.29 13.04 2.63
N MET A 76 -12.12 12.83 3.26
CA MET A 76 -10.85 12.76 2.55
C MET A 76 -10.76 11.52 1.65
N ALA A 77 -11.21 10.36 2.14
CA ALA A 77 -11.25 9.11 1.37
C ALA A 77 -12.08 9.25 0.10
N HIS A 78 -13.25 9.90 0.17
CA HIS A 78 -14.04 10.21 -1.03
C HIS A 78 -13.28 11.13 -2.00
N LYS A 79 -12.57 12.15 -1.51
CA LYS A 79 -11.77 13.04 -2.37
C LYS A 79 -10.67 12.26 -3.11
N ILE A 80 -9.92 11.43 -2.39
CA ILE A 80 -8.85 10.58 -2.95
C ILE A 80 -9.42 9.64 -4.02
N ILE A 81 -10.48 8.88 -3.69
CA ILE A 81 -11.11 7.95 -4.62
C ILE A 81 -11.67 8.67 -5.84
N SER A 82 -12.26 9.86 -5.69
CA SER A 82 -12.75 10.64 -6.83
C SER A 82 -11.63 11.03 -7.79
N SER A 83 -10.44 11.38 -7.28
CA SER A 83 -9.27 11.72 -8.10
C SER A 83 -8.74 10.48 -8.84
N VAL A 84 -8.52 9.38 -8.12
CA VAL A 84 -8.10 8.10 -8.72
C VAL A 84 -9.14 7.60 -9.73
N SER A 85 -10.43 7.71 -9.40
CA SER A 85 -11.52 7.33 -10.29
C SER A 85 -11.52 8.14 -11.58
N ALA A 86 -11.23 9.45 -11.53
CA ALA A 86 -11.13 10.27 -12.74
C ALA A 86 -9.97 9.81 -13.62
N PHE A 87 -8.80 9.56 -13.02
CA PHE A 87 -7.64 8.99 -13.72
C PHE A 87 -7.96 7.65 -14.39
N LEU A 88 -8.56 6.69 -13.66
CA LEU A 88 -8.89 5.36 -14.18
C LEU A 88 -9.93 5.33 -15.31
N ARG A 89 -10.63 6.43 -15.61
CA ARG A 89 -11.51 6.53 -16.81
C ARG A 89 -10.94 7.41 -17.90
N SER A 90 -9.79 8.03 -17.66
CA SER A 90 -9.08 8.82 -18.66
C SER A 90 -8.19 7.92 -19.50
N ASP A 91 -7.77 8.42 -20.66
CA ASP A 91 -6.79 7.75 -21.51
C ASP A 91 -5.41 7.64 -20.85
N LEU A 92 -5.14 8.49 -19.83
CA LEU A 92 -3.90 8.45 -19.05
C LEU A 92 -3.75 7.16 -18.24
N ALA A 93 -4.83 6.41 -17.97
CA ALA A 93 -4.70 5.11 -17.33
C ALA A 93 -3.90 4.12 -18.20
N ALA A 94 -4.05 4.20 -19.53
CA ALA A 94 -3.35 3.31 -20.45
C ALA A 94 -1.89 3.73 -20.71
N ASP A 95 -1.62 5.04 -20.80
CA ASP A 95 -0.26 5.57 -21.00
C ASP A 95 0.00 6.79 -20.08
N PRO A 96 0.28 6.57 -18.78
CA PRO A 96 0.42 7.65 -17.80
C PRO A 96 1.78 8.38 -17.89
N ILE A 97 2.72 7.87 -18.69
CA ILE A 97 4.11 8.35 -18.70
C ILE A 97 4.44 8.97 -20.06
N ILE A 98 4.81 10.25 -20.03
CA ILE A 98 5.21 11.01 -21.22
C ILE A 98 6.72 11.15 -21.32
N LYS A 99 7.22 11.29 -22.55
CA LYS A 99 8.63 11.54 -22.83
C LYS A 99 8.94 13.02 -22.64
N ARG A 100 9.95 13.35 -21.80
CA ARG A 100 10.37 14.72 -21.52
C ARG A 100 11.78 14.98 -22.07
N GLY A 101 11.91 15.08 -23.39
CA GLY A 101 13.19 15.33 -24.07
C GLY A 101 14.22 14.20 -23.86
N GLY A 102 15.11 13.98 -24.84
CA GLY A 102 16.15 12.95 -24.73
C GLY A 102 15.60 11.56 -24.38
N SER A 103 16.12 10.93 -23.31
CA SER A 103 15.69 9.62 -22.77
C SER A 103 14.90 9.71 -21.46
N ALA A 104 14.56 10.91 -21.00
CA ALA A 104 13.87 11.10 -19.73
C ALA A 104 12.35 10.89 -19.89
N TRP A 105 11.76 10.19 -18.92
CA TRP A 105 10.33 9.93 -18.83
C TRP A 105 9.76 10.58 -17.57
N GLN A 106 8.54 11.11 -17.68
CA GLN A 106 7.85 11.78 -16.58
C GLN A 106 6.40 11.30 -16.51
N LEU A 107 5.86 11.22 -15.30
CA LEU A 107 4.42 11.08 -15.12
C LEU A 107 3.70 12.30 -15.74
N HIS A 108 2.61 12.05 -16.47
CA HIS A 108 1.77 13.12 -16.99
C HIS A 108 1.29 14.02 -15.82
N PRO A 109 1.34 15.37 -15.93
CA PRO A 109 0.99 16.26 -14.82
C PRO A 109 -0.44 16.09 -14.30
N GLU A 110 -1.37 15.68 -15.18
CA GLU A 110 -2.77 15.42 -14.81
C GLU A 110 -3.04 13.97 -14.38
N ALA A 111 -2.03 13.09 -14.40
CA ALA A 111 -2.21 11.72 -13.96
C ALA A 111 -2.26 11.65 -12.42
N ALA A 112 -3.36 11.07 -11.91
CA ALA A 112 -3.55 10.77 -10.50
C ALA A 112 -3.73 9.25 -10.28
N PRO A 113 -2.68 8.45 -10.53
CA PRO A 113 -2.74 7.01 -10.33
C PRO A 113 -2.96 6.64 -8.86
N PRO A 114 -3.47 5.42 -8.58
CA PRO A 114 -3.53 4.94 -7.21
C PRO A 114 -2.14 4.90 -6.58
N THR A 115 -2.08 5.08 -5.27
CA THR A 115 -0.87 4.87 -4.46
C THR A 115 -1.06 3.68 -3.52
N TRP A 116 0.03 3.14 -2.97
CA TRP A 116 -0.03 2.12 -1.91
C TRP A 116 -0.95 2.52 -0.76
N TRP A 117 -0.98 3.81 -0.38
CA TRP A 117 -1.82 4.30 0.70
C TRP A 117 -3.29 4.40 0.31
N SER A 118 -3.65 4.88 -0.88
CA SER A 118 -5.05 4.86 -1.34
C SER A 118 -5.62 3.43 -1.38
N VAL A 119 -4.80 2.46 -1.82
CA VAL A 119 -5.18 1.05 -1.89
C VAL A 119 -5.32 0.47 -0.48
N ALA A 120 -4.38 0.73 0.42
CA ALA A 120 -4.45 0.33 1.83
C ALA A 120 -5.66 0.90 2.56
N MET A 121 -5.89 2.21 2.41
CA MET A 121 -7.08 2.90 2.92
C MET A 121 -8.35 2.19 2.45
N LEU A 122 -8.49 1.98 1.13
CA LEU A 122 -9.69 1.36 0.59
C LEU A 122 -9.85 -0.10 1.03
N ALA A 123 -8.77 -0.88 1.06
CA ALA A 123 -8.74 -2.27 1.53
C ALA A 123 -9.15 -2.40 3.01
N ALA A 124 -9.00 -1.34 3.81
CA ALA A 124 -9.43 -1.28 5.20
C ALA A 124 -10.83 -0.66 5.41
N MET A 125 -11.52 -0.22 4.33
CA MET A 125 -12.85 0.41 4.42
C MET A 125 -13.94 -0.35 3.65
N PRO A 126 -14.46 -1.49 4.16
CA PRO A 126 -15.48 -2.28 3.47
C PRO A 126 -16.78 -1.54 3.17
N SER A 127 -17.18 -0.57 4.01
CA SER A 127 -18.35 0.28 3.75
C SER A 127 -18.17 1.10 2.47
N LEU A 128 -17.02 1.76 2.34
CA LEU A 128 -16.68 2.56 1.16
C LEU A 128 -16.48 1.70 -0.10
N GLN A 129 -15.94 0.49 0.04
CA GLN A 129 -15.87 -0.48 -1.06
C GLN A 129 -17.26 -0.79 -1.61
N ARG A 130 -18.25 -1.06 -0.75
CA ARG A 130 -19.65 -1.32 -1.16
C ARG A 130 -20.29 -0.11 -1.84
N GLU A 131 -20.07 1.09 -1.31
CA GLU A 131 -20.54 2.34 -1.91
C GLU A 131 -19.93 2.62 -3.30
N ARG A 132 -18.73 2.07 -3.56
CA ARG A 132 -17.92 2.31 -4.76
C ARG A 132 -17.57 1.01 -5.50
N ALA A 133 -18.46 0.01 -5.51
CA ALA A 133 -18.16 -1.32 -6.03
C ALA A 133 -17.60 -1.31 -7.47
N GLY A 134 -18.23 -0.58 -8.40
CA GLY A 134 -17.74 -0.48 -9.79
C GLY A 134 -16.41 0.27 -9.94
N PHE A 135 -16.02 1.09 -8.96
CA PHE A 135 -14.67 1.66 -8.89
C PHE A 135 -13.66 0.62 -8.40
N VAL A 136 -14.01 -0.18 -7.37
CA VAL A 136 -13.15 -1.25 -6.85
C VAL A 136 -12.82 -2.27 -7.93
N GLU A 137 -13.81 -2.71 -8.71
CA GLU A 137 -13.60 -3.63 -9.85
C GLU A 137 -12.62 -3.05 -10.88
N ARG A 138 -12.79 -1.76 -11.23
CA ARG A 138 -11.91 -1.07 -12.19
C ARG A 138 -10.49 -0.91 -11.64
N LEU A 139 -10.36 -0.58 -10.35
CA LEU A 139 -9.08 -0.50 -9.69
C LEU A 139 -8.38 -1.87 -9.67
N GLY A 140 -9.11 -2.94 -9.36
CA GLY A 140 -8.60 -4.32 -9.44
C GLY A 140 -8.11 -4.67 -10.83
N ALA A 141 -8.89 -4.37 -11.86
CA ALA A 141 -8.51 -4.59 -13.25
C ALA A 141 -7.28 -3.76 -13.67
N TYR A 142 -7.14 -2.53 -13.16
CA TYR A 142 -5.97 -1.69 -13.40
C TYR A 142 -4.71 -2.25 -12.73
N LEU A 143 -4.80 -2.63 -11.45
CA LEU A 143 -3.70 -3.21 -10.68
C LEU A 143 -3.29 -4.61 -11.16
N ALA A 144 -4.10 -5.27 -11.98
CA ALA A 144 -3.75 -6.53 -12.63
C ALA A 144 -2.96 -6.36 -13.94
N GLN A 145 -2.89 -5.15 -14.49
CA GLN A 145 -2.12 -4.89 -15.72
C GLN A 145 -0.63 -4.78 -15.39
N PRO A 146 0.28 -5.29 -16.24
CA PRO A 146 1.72 -5.16 -15.99
C PRO A 146 2.13 -3.69 -15.79
N ALA A 147 2.86 -3.39 -14.72
CA ALA A 147 3.39 -2.05 -14.52
C ALA A 147 4.40 -1.66 -15.63
N PRO A 148 4.50 -0.37 -16.00
CA PRO A 148 5.50 0.11 -16.94
C PRO A 148 6.92 -0.21 -16.48
N THR A 149 7.74 -0.75 -17.39
CA THR A 149 9.16 -1.04 -17.13
C THR A 149 10.06 0.19 -17.21
N LYS A 150 9.53 1.30 -17.76
CA LYS A 150 10.26 2.56 -17.92
C LYS A 150 10.36 3.26 -16.56
N SER A 151 11.57 3.59 -16.13
CA SER A 151 11.78 4.49 -15.01
C SER A 151 11.28 5.90 -15.37
N PHE A 152 10.51 6.51 -14.48
CA PHE A 152 9.96 7.85 -14.67
C PHE A 152 10.14 8.71 -13.41
N MET A 153 10.00 10.01 -13.59
CA MET A 153 10.04 11.00 -12.51
C MET A 153 8.70 11.72 -12.38
N VAL A 154 8.43 12.34 -11.24
CA VAL A 154 7.32 13.27 -11.03
C VAL A 154 7.92 14.64 -10.77
N THR A 155 7.44 15.64 -11.50
CA THR A 155 7.75 17.05 -11.19
C THR A 155 6.65 17.57 -10.28
N VAL A 156 7.07 18.07 -9.13
CA VAL A 156 6.23 18.67 -8.10
C VAL A 156 6.80 20.06 -7.85
N GLY A 157 6.08 21.09 -8.30
CA GLY A 157 6.58 22.46 -8.29
C GLY A 157 7.94 22.57 -8.99
N LYS A 158 8.95 23.02 -8.25
CA LYS A 158 10.34 23.19 -8.68
C LYS A 158 11.17 21.90 -8.57
N THR A 159 10.68 20.88 -7.86
CA THR A 159 11.42 19.67 -7.54
C THR A 159 11.03 18.52 -8.48
N THR A 160 11.98 17.66 -8.83
CA THR A 160 11.70 16.42 -9.58
C THR A 160 12.16 15.23 -8.76
N ILE A 161 11.22 14.33 -8.45
CA ILE A 161 11.43 13.19 -7.55
C ILE A 161 11.15 11.88 -8.25
N ARG A 162 11.80 10.80 -7.79
CA ARG A 162 11.47 9.43 -8.21
C ARG A 162 10.36 8.91 -7.29
N PRO A 163 9.12 8.74 -7.77
CA PRO A 163 8.04 8.27 -6.92
C PRO A 163 8.25 6.80 -6.55
N GLN A 164 8.07 6.47 -5.27
CA GLN A 164 8.05 5.09 -4.77
C GLN A 164 6.64 4.63 -4.37
N HIS A 165 5.72 5.59 -4.19
CA HIS A 165 4.39 5.33 -3.64
C HIS A 165 3.32 5.04 -4.70
N LEU A 166 3.56 5.41 -5.96
CA LEU A 166 2.59 5.27 -7.04
C LEU A 166 2.51 3.83 -7.55
N LEU A 167 1.29 3.38 -7.84
CA LEU A 167 0.98 2.10 -8.46
C LEU A 167 0.50 2.36 -9.89
N LEU A 168 1.28 1.92 -10.88
CA LEU A 168 0.95 2.03 -12.30
C LEU A 168 0.51 0.69 -12.90
N GLY A 169 -0.03 -0.20 -12.08
CA GLY A 169 -0.34 -1.58 -12.42
C GLY A 169 0.20 -2.55 -11.37
N ASP A 170 0.44 -3.77 -11.81
CA ASP A 170 0.99 -4.90 -11.08
C ASP A 170 2.49 -4.68 -10.80
N PRO A 171 2.90 -4.51 -9.54
CA PRO A 171 4.28 -4.27 -9.17
C PRO A 171 5.12 -5.56 -9.06
N LEU A 172 4.52 -6.75 -9.29
CA LEU A 172 5.20 -8.02 -9.06
C LEU A 172 6.13 -8.39 -10.23
N GLU A 173 7.43 -8.40 -9.93
CA GLU A 173 8.45 -9.00 -10.80
C GLU A 173 8.72 -10.44 -10.37
N LEU A 174 7.97 -11.39 -10.92
CA LEU A 174 8.15 -12.82 -10.64
C LEU A 174 9.21 -13.45 -11.57
N ASP A 175 10.01 -14.36 -11.02
CA ASP A 175 10.88 -15.21 -11.81
C ASP A 175 10.11 -16.35 -12.52
N ALA A 176 10.82 -17.20 -13.26
CA ALA A 176 10.22 -18.32 -13.98
C ALA A 176 9.53 -19.38 -13.08
N LYS A 177 9.78 -19.35 -11.76
CA LYS A 177 9.15 -20.21 -10.76
C LYS A 177 8.02 -19.51 -10.00
N GLY A 178 7.69 -18.27 -10.38
CA GLY A 178 6.67 -17.47 -9.70
C GLY A 178 7.16 -16.80 -8.41
N ALA A 179 8.47 -16.80 -8.13
CA ALA A 179 9.03 -16.20 -6.92
C ALA A 179 9.45 -14.73 -7.16
N PRO A 180 9.03 -13.78 -6.31
CA PRO A 180 9.45 -12.38 -6.39
C PRO A 180 10.83 -12.18 -5.78
N LYS A 181 11.55 -11.15 -6.25
CA LYS A 181 12.80 -10.70 -5.59
C LYS A 181 12.56 -10.05 -4.23
N ASP A 182 11.42 -9.37 -4.06
CA ASP A 182 11.01 -8.69 -2.83
C ASP A 182 9.73 -9.34 -2.31
N ILE A 183 9.89 -10.40 -1.51
CA ILE A 183 8.78 -11.14 -0.89
C ILE A 183 7.92 -10.23 0.00
N PRO A 184 8.47 -9.35 0.87
CA PRO A 184 7.66 -8.42 1.64
C PRO A 184 6.75 -7.53 0.80
N LEU A 185 7.27 -6.94 -0.30
CA LEU A 185 6.47 -6.15 -1.24
C LEU A 185 5.34 -6.97 -1.85
N ALA A 186 5.66 -8.18 -2.31
CA ALA A 186 4.68 -9.06 -2.93
C ALA A 186 3.58 -9.49 -1.97
N LEU A 187 3.94 -9.84 -0.73
CA LEU A 187 2.98 -10.16 0.33
C LEU A 187 2.08 -8.96 0.66
N HIS A 188 2.65 -7.76 0.75
CA HIS A 188 1.87 -6.56 1.00
C HIS A 188 0.84 -6.34 -0.11
N PHE A 189 1.25 -6.48 -1.38
CA PHE A 189 0.35 -6.36 -2.53
C PHE A 189 -0.76 -7.43 -2.53
N VAL A 190 -0.44 -8.69 -2.24
CA VAL A 190 -1.43 -9.78 -2.10
C VAL A 190 -2.43 -9.47 -0.98
N GLU A 191 -1.97 -9.00 0.18
CA GLU A 191 -2.85 -8.64 1.30
C GLU A 191 -3.80 -7.49 0.94
N LEU A 192 -3.30 -6.48 0.22
CA LEU A 192 -4.11 -5.37 -0.27
C LEU A 192 -5.19 -5.84 -1.26
N LEU A 193 -4.82 -6.66 -2.25
CA LEU A 193 -5.78 -7.20 -3.21
C LEU A 193 -6.80 -8.12 -2.54
N ALA A 194 -6.39 -8.92 -1.55
CA ALA A 194 -7.31 -9.72 -0.74
C ALA A 194 -8.29 -8.82 0.05
N GLY A 195 -7.80 -7.72 0.64
CA GLY A 195 -8.64 -6.75 1.34
C GLY A 195 -9.61 -5.97 0.45
N LEU A 196 -9.31 -5.84 -0.85
CA LEU A 196 -10.23 -5.30 -1.86
C LEU A 196 -11.19 -6.34 -2.44
N GLY A 197 -10.99 -7.63 -2.16
CA GLY A 197 -11.70 -8.72 -2.84
C GLY A 197 -11.31 -8.86 -4.33
N GLN A 198 -10.16 -8.32 -4.74
CA GLN A 198 -9.70 -8.27 -6.13
C GLN A 198 -8.47 -9.15 -6.39
N LEU A 199 -8.07 -10.01 -5.45
CA LEU A 199 -6.92 -10.91 -5.64
C LEU A 199 -7.03 -11.77 -6.89
N HIS A 200 -8.23 -12.26 -7.19
CA HIS A 200 -8.51 -13.09 -8.38
C HIS A 200 -8.23 -12.37 -9.70
N ALA A 201 -8.19 -11.04 -9.72
CA ALA A 201 -7.93 -10.26 -10.93
C ALA A 201 -6.45 -10.28 -11.33
N SER A 202 -5.52 -10.54 -10.39
CA SER A 202 -4.07 -10.54 -10.63
C SER A 202 -3.50 -11.96 -10.68
N PRO A 203 -3.17 -12.51 -11.87
CA PRO A 203 -2.62 -13.85 -12.00
C PRO A 203 -1.27 -14.02 -11.29
N SER A 204 -0.43 -12.99 -11.29
CA SER A 204 0.88 -12.99 -10.61
C SER A 204 0.72 -13.10 -9.09
N ALA A 205 -0.19 -12.32 -8.50
CA ALA A 205 -0.45 -12.33 -7.06
C ALA A 205 -1.06 -13.68 -6.63
N VAL A 206 -1.94 -14.26 -7.44
CA VAL A 206 -2.49 -15.61 -7.22
C VAL A 206 -1.40 -16.67 -7.30
N ALA A 207 -0.56 -16.64 -8.33
CA ALA A 207 0.53 -17.61 -8.50
C ALA A 207 1.54 -17.53 -7.34
N PHE A 208 1.90 -16.31 -6.91
CA PHE A 208 2.78 -16.11 -5.78
C PHE A 208 2.15 -16.59 -4.46
N LEU A 209 0.87 -16.30 -4.22
CA LEU A 209 0.18 -16.82 -3.04
C LEU A 209 0.16 -18.36 -3.03
N GLN A 210 -0.14 -19.00 -4.17
CA GLN A 210 -0.12 -20.45 -4.30
C GLN A 210 1.25 -21.04 -3.96
N LEU A 211 2.33 -20.44 -4.46
CA LEU A 211 3.70 -20.85 -4.13
C LEU A 211 3.97 -20.84 -2.62
N LEU A 212 3.51 -19.79 -1.90
CA LEU A 212 3.68 -19.73 -0.45
C LEU A 212 2.82 -20.75 0.30
N LEU A 213 1.62 -21.05 -0.21
CA LEU A 213 0.71 -22.03 0.39
C LEU A 213 1.23 -23.47 0.25
N GLU A 214 1.95 -23.78 -0.83
CA GLU A 214 2.60 -25.08 -1.02
C GLU A 214 3.68 -25.38 0.03
N ASP A 215 4.25 -24.34 0.64
CA ASP A 215 5.25 -24.43 1.69
C ASP A 215 4.63 -24.43 3.11
N LEU A 216 3.29 -24.42 3.26
CA LEU A 216 2.65 -24.59 4.57
C LEU A 216 2.71 -26.04 5.04
N ASP A 217 2.98 -26.25 6.32
CA ASP A 217 2.83 -27.55 6.96
C ASP A 217 1.36 -27.82 7.38
N ALA A 218 1.14 -28.96 8.05
CA ALA A 218 -0.20 -29.37 8.49
C ALA A 218 -0.80 -28.44 9.57
N GLU A 219 0.01 -27.64 10.25
CA GLU A 219 -0.42 -26.66 11.26
C GLU A 219 -0.61 -25.27 10.63
N GLY A 220 -0.39 -25.12 9.32
CA GLY A 220 -0.49 -23.84 8.62
C GLY A 220 0.71 -22.93 8.87
N VAL A 221 1.84 -23.47 9.34
CA VAL A 221 3.10 -22.73 9.51
C VAL A 221 3.88 -22.77 8.20
N TRP A 222 4.38 -21.61 7.77
CA TRP A 222 5.18 -21.52 6.55
C TRP A 222 6.58 -22.12 6.75
N HIS A 223 6.89 -23.17 6.01
CA HIS A 223 8.06 -24.00 6.18
C HIS A 223 8.78 -24.28 4.84
N PRO A 224 9.33 -23.23 4.19
CA PRO A 224 9.93 -23.37 2.86
C PRO A 224 11.22 -24.18 2.93
N LYS A 225 11.60 -24.77 1.80
CA LYS A 225 12.87 -25.49 1.69
C LYS A 225 14.04 -24.51 1.81
N ASN A 226 15.02 -24.83 2.67
CA ASN A 226 16.27 -24.09 2.84
C ASN A 226 16.14 -22.65 3.39
N LEU A 227 15.23 -22.40 4.33
CA LEU A 227 15.14 -21.10 5.00
C LEU A 227 16.39 -20.79 5.83
N ARG A 228 17.23 -19.87 5.34
CA ARG A 228 18.50 -19.47 6.01
C ARG A 228 18.43 -18.15 6.75
N SER A 229 17.54 -17.25 6.35
CA SER A 229 17.34 -15.93 6.94
C SER A 229 15.93 -15.45 6.66
N GLN A 230 15.48 -14.44 7.40
CA GLN A 230 14.26 -13.72 7.02
C GLN A 230 14.37 -13.16 5.58
N PRO A 231 13.26 -13.15 4.82
CA PRO A 231 13.16 -12.38 3.59
C PRO A 231 13.53 -10.91 3.80
N LYS A 232 14.28 -10.35 2.86
CA LYS A 232 14.73 -8.95 2.92
C LYS A 232 13.73 -8.06 2.19
N ALA A 233 13.26 -7.01 2.86
CA ALA A 233 12.55 -5.91 2.21
C ALA A 233 13.55 -5.08 1.39
N VAL A 234 13.24 -4.84 0.12
CA VAL A 234 14.05 -3.99 -0.77
C VAL A 234 13.38 -2.63 -0.94
N SER A 235 12.04 -2.62 -1.04
CA SER A 235 11.25 -1.41 -1.21
C SER A 235 10.93 -0.73 0.13
N PRO A 236 11.17 0.58 0.28
CA PRO A 236 10.81 1.32 1.50
C PRO A 236 9.32 1.32 1.82
N VAL A 237 8.46 1.06 0.83
CA VAL A 237 7.01 1.03 1.02
C VAL A 237 6.56 -0.02 2.04
N THR A 238 7.36 -1.07 2.28
CA THR A 238 7.01 -2.13 3.25
C THR A 238 7.66 -1.97 4.61
N HIS A 239 8.42 -0.90 4.90
CA HIS A 239 9.09 -0.72 6.20
C HIS A 239 8.12 -0.64 7.39
N HIS A 240 6.90 -0.16 7.17
CA HIS A 240 5.86 -0.12 8.21
C HIS A 240 5.19 -1.50 8.43
N TYR A 241 5.36 -2.41 7.47
CA TYR A 241 4.71 -3.70 7.36
C TYR A 241 5.66 -4.86 7.71
N TRP A 242 6.98 -4.66 7.55
CA TRP A 242 7.99 -5.73 7.63
C TRP A 242 9.33 -5.25 8.23
N PRO A 243 10.01 -6.09 9.05
CA PRO A 243 9.49 -7.30 9.70
C PRO A 243 8.67 -6.93 10.96
N LEU A 244 7.73 -7.78 11.34
CA LEU A 244 6.98 -7.72 12.59
C LEU A 244 7.84 -8.11 13.78
N SER A 245 8.72 -9.11 13.60
CA SER A 245 9.69 -9.55 14.60
C SER A 245 11.11 -9.53 14.03
N PRO A 246 12.12 -9.05 14.78
CA PRO A 246 13.51 -9.15 14.33
C PRO A 246 13.95 -10.63 14.18
N ASP A 247 14.90 -10.88 13.27
CA ASP A 247 15.57 -12.18 13.15
C ASP A 247 16.47 -12.38 14.36
N ASP A 248 16.09 -13.31 15.24
CA ASP A 248 16.87 -13.71 16.43
C ASP A 248 17.81 -14.90 16.15
N GLY A 249 17.91 -15.32 14.88
CA GLY A 249 18.66 -16.49 14.45
C GLY A 249 17.87 -17.80 14.51
N GLY A 250 16.71 -17.82 15.16
CA GLY A 250 15.82 -18.96 15.28
C GLY A 250 14.97 -19.20 14.02
N LEU A 251 14.62 -20.47 13.78
CA LEU A 251 13.76 -20.83 12.65
C LEU A 251 12.38 -20.17 12.76
N SER A 252 11.77 -20.20 13.95
CA SER A 252 10.45 -19.61 14.20
C SER A 252 10.41 -18.11 13.89
N ALA A 253 11.44 -17.34 14.26
CA ALA A 253 11.50 -15.92 13.93
C ALA A 253 11.55 -15.67 12.41
N ARG A 254 12.17 -16.58 11.65
CA ARG A 254 12.24 -16.49 10.19
C ARG A 254 10.93 -16.84 9.49
N GLN A 255 10.07 -17.63 10.15
CA GLN A 255 8.79 -18.08 9.63
C GLN A 255 7.61 -17.21 10.08
N ALA A 256 7.71 -16.60 11.27
CA ALA A 256 6.60 -15.95 11.96
C ALA A 256 5.91 -14.88 11.11
N ASP A 257 6.70 -14.02 10.46
CA ASP A 257 6.19 -12.94 9.63
C ASP A 257 5.35 -13.45 8.45
N ILE A 258 5.88 -14.37 7.63
CA ILE A 258 5.13 -14.92 6.48
C ILE A 258 3.91 -15.69 6.96
N THR A 259 4.07 -16.52 7.98
CA THR A 259 2.96 -17.30 8.57
C THR A 259 1.83 -16.38 9.02
N PHE A 260 2.15 -15.32 9.77
CA PHE A 260 1.17 -14.33 10.21
C PHE A 260 0.47 -13.64 9.04
N ARG A 261 1.22 -13.22 8.01
CA ARG A 261 0.65 -12.55 6.83
C ARG A 261 -0.24 -13.50 6.01
N LEU A 262 0.13 -14.77 5.85
CA LEU A 262 -0.71 -15.77 5.18
C LEU A 262 -2.02 -15.99 5.95
N ALA A 263 -1.97 -16.07 7.28
CA ALA A 263 -3.17 -16.15 8.10
C ALA A 263 -4.06 -14.90 7.96
N LEU A 264 -3.47 -13.71 7.87
CA LEU A 264 -4.20 -12.46 7.65
C LEU A 264 -4.85 -12.41 6.26
N ILE A 265 -4.13 -12.84 5.21
CA ILE A 265 -4.66 -12.99 3.85
C ILE A 265 -5.81 -13.98 3.83
N ALA A 266 -5.64 -15.17 4.41
CA ALA A 266 -6.67 -16.20 4.52
C ALA A 266 -7.94 -15.66 5.19
N LYS A 267 -7.78 -14.94 6.32
CA LYS A 267 -8.90 -14.29 7.01
C LYS A 267 -9.62 -13.25 6.13
N ARG A 268 -8.88 -12.44 5.37
CA ARG A 268 -9.46 -11.47 4.41
C ARG A 268 -10.20 -12.14 3.26
N LEU A 269 -9.73 -13.32 2.82
CA LEU A 269 -10.40 -14.16 1.82
C LEU A 269 -11.60 -14.94 2.39
N GLY A 270 -11.89 -14.82 3.69
CA GLY A 270 -13.00 -15.49 4.35
C GLY A 270 -12.74 -16.96 4.67
N TRP A 271 -11.49 -17.39 4.73
CA TRP A 271 -11.15 -18.76 5.14
C TRP A 271 -11.39 -18.94 6.64
N HIS A 272 -11.84 -20.12 7.03
CA HIS A 272 -11.97 -20.50 8.43
C HIS A 272 -10.62 -20.99 8.96
N LEU A 273 -10.09 -20.32 10.00
CA LEU A 273 -8.83 -20.69 10.66
C LEU A 273 -9.14 -21.28 12.03
N GLU A 274 -8.60 -22.46 12.31
CA GLU A 274 -8.67 -23.10 13.63
C GLU A 274 -7.35 -22.87 14.36
N TYR A 275 -7.43 -22.46 15.62
CA TYR A 275 -6.28 -22.25 16.49
C TYR A 275 -6.30 -23.32 17.57
N SER A 276 -5.33 -24.23 17.53
CA SER A 276 -5.10 -25.28 18.53
C SER A 276 -4.23 -24.80 19.68
#